data_AF-A0A662A0W1-F1
#
_entry.id   AF-A0A662A0W1-F1
#
_cell.length_a   1.000
_cell.length_b   1.000
_cell.length_c   1.000
_cell.angle_alpha   90.00
_cell.angle_beta   90.00
_cell.angle_gamma   90.00
#
_symmetry.space_group_name_H-M   'P 1'
#
loop_
_entity.id
_entity.type
_entity.pdbx_description
1 polymer ?
#
loop_
_entity_poly.entity_id
_entity_poly.type
_entity_poly.pdbx_seq_one_letter_code
_entity_poly.pdbx_strand_id
1 'polypeptide(L)'
;ITFRHAALTLHKSFGITVKLYNYSISKHFSFDSQISYWDQPEIKIYNDSNEKIIFDKKSLGLAFIQSTYYRFVNKNDFSLMLALGYKAGGYLEGEILDKGLILRGGLSFRFDK
;
A
#
# COMPACT_ATOMS: atom_id res chain seq x y z
N ILE A 1 6.18 -7.63 10.69
CA ILE A 1 5.55 -8.54 9.70
C ILE A 1 4.06 -8.57 10.00
N THR A 2 3.19 -8.30 9.03
CA THR A 2 1.73 -8.36 9.21
C THR A 2 1.16 -9.56 8.47
N PHE A 3 0.33 -10.35 9.15
CA PHE A 3 -0.44 -11.44 8.56
C PHE A 3 -1.88 -10.97 8.36
N ARG A 4 -2.44 -11.26 7.19
CA ARG A 4 -3.83 -10.92 6.86
C ARG A 4 -4.61 -12.18 6.51
N HIS A 5 -5.84 -12.25 7.02
CA HIS A 5 -6.82 -13.29 6.72
C HIS A 5 -8.13 -12.64 6.33
N ALA A 6 -8.72 -13.05 5.21
CA ALA A 6 -10.01 -12.51 4.76
C ALA A 6 -11.16 -13.10 5.60
N ALA A 7 -12.12 -12.26 6.00
CA ALA A 7 -13.32 -12.69 6.71
C ALA A 7 -14.39 -13.21 5.73
N LEU A 8 -14.92 -14.40 6.05
CA LEU A 8 -16.13 -15.16 5.65
C LEU A 8 -16.90 -14.93 4.32
N THR A 9 -16.76 -13.81 3.60
CA THR A 9 -17.44 -13.56 2.30
C THR A 9 -16.50 -13.56 1.10
N LEU A 10 -15.18 -13.48 1.30
CA LEU A 10 -14.17 -13.75 0.27
C LEU A 10 -13.49 -15.10 0.51
N HIS A 11 -13.12 -15.81 -0.57
CA HIS A 11 -12.32 -17.04 -0.49
C HIS A 11 -11.09 -16.84 0.42
N LYS A 12 -10.73 -17.87 1.21
CA LYS A 12 -9.51 -17.89 2.03
C LYS A 12 -8.33 -17.38 1.21
N SER A 13 -7.77 -16.24 1.60
CA SER A 13 -6.53 -15.69 1.08
C SER A 13 -5.51 -15.53 2.21
N PHE A 14 -4.24 -15.65 1.85
CA PHE A 14 -3.13 -15.45 2.75
C PHE A 14 -2.23 -14.36 2.17
N GLY A 15 -1.73 -13.47 3.03
CA GLY A 15 -0.79 -12.45 2.61
C GLY A 15 0.22 -12.12 3.71
N ILE A 16 1.43 -11.81 3.27
CA ILE A 16 2.54 -11.36 4.10
C ILE A 16 2.93 -9.97 3.65
N THR A 17 3.06 -9.07 4.61
CA THR A 17 3.66 -7.76 4.38
C THR A 17 4.84 -7.54 5.32
N VAL A 18 5.99 -7.22 4.73
CA VAL A 18 7.21 -6.79 5.42
C VAL A 18 7.30 -5.27 5.26
N LYS A 19 7.50 -4.58 6.39
CA LYS A 19 7.66 -3.12 6.42
C LYS A 19 8.91 -2.78 7.22
N LEU A 20 9.73 -1.93 6.65
CA LEU A 20 10.85 -1.27 7.30
C LEU A 20 10.46 0.18 7.47
N TYR A 21 10.47 0.67 8.70
CA TYR A 21 9.96 1.99 9.06
C TYR A 21 11.07 2.90 9.56
N ASN A 22 10.96 4.18 9.22
CA ASN A 22 11.71 5.29 9.81
C ASN A 22 13.23 5.08 9.84
N TYR A 23 13.79 4.46 8.80
CA TYR A 23 15.24 4.44 8.68
C TYR A 23 15.70 5.78 8.13
N SER A 24 16.46 6.51 8.95
CA SER A 24 16.91 7.87 8.67
C SER A 24 18.34 7.83 8.17
N ILE A 25 18.58 8.42 7.00
CA ILE A 25 19.93 8.57 6.44
C ILE A 25 20.50 9.95 6.83
N SER A 26 19.63 10.92 7.15
CA SER A 26 20.04 12.23 7.65
C SER A 26 18.99 12.83 8.59
N LYS A 27 19.25 14.04 9.10
CA LYS A 27 18.29 14.80 9.93
C LYS A 27 17.02 15.22 9.17
N HIS A 28 17.10 15.28 7.85
CA HIS A 28 16.00 15.71 6.99
C HIS A 28 15.32 14.54 6.29
N PHE A 29 16.07 13.49 5.94
CA PHE A 29 15.57 12.38 5.14
C PHE A 29 15.35 11.13 5.97
N SER A 30 14.12 10.63 5.92
CA SER A 30 13.73 9.32 6.43
C SER A 30 12.93 8.57 5.40
N PHE A 31 12.91 7.25 5.53
CA PHE A 31 12.36 6.37 4.51
C PHE A 31 11.57 5.23 5.15
N ASP A 32 10.54 4.78 4.42
CA ASP A 32 9.82 3.54 4.71
C ASP A 32 9.82 2.66 3.46
N SER A 33 10.09 1.37 3.64
CA SER A 33 9.99 0.37 2.58
C SER A 33 8.93 -0.65 2.93
N GLN A 34 8.07 -0.99 1.98
CA GLN A 34 7.06 -2.02 2.12
C GLN A 34 7.14 -2.99 0.95
N ILE A 35 7.24 -4.28 1.27
CA ILE A 35 7.05 -5.38 0.33
C ILE A 35 5.83 -6.17 0.80
N SER A 36 4.89 -6.41 -0.11
CA SER A 36 3.69 -7.20 0.15
C SER A 36 3.57 -8.31 -0.88
N TYR A 37 3.23 -9.49 -0.39
CA TYR A 37 2.96 -10.67 -1.19
C TYR A 37 1.66 -11.28 -0.69
N TRP A 38 0.78 -11.69 -1.59
CA TRP A 38 -0.47 -12.34 -1.21
C TRP A 38 -0.96 -13.31 -2.29
N ASP A 39 -1.69 -14.33 -1.85
CA ASP A 39 -2.50 -15.17 -2.72
C ASP A 39 -3.80 -14.42 -3.03
N GLN A 40 -4.00 -14.03 -4.30
CA GLN A 40 -5.13 -13.21 -4.71
C GLN A 40 -6.40 -14.08 -4.79
N PRO A 41 -7.41 -13.85 -3.92
CA PRO A 41 -8.68 -14.54 -4.08
C PRO A 41 -9.40 -14.04 -5.33
N GLU A 42 -10.22 -14.90 -5.95
CA GLU A 42 -11.10 -14.47 -7.05
C GLU A 42 -12.06 -13.40 -6.53
N ILE A 43 -12.07 -12.23 -7.15
CA ILE A 43 -13.00 -11.14 -6.82
C ILE A 43 -14.05 -11.08 -7.92
N LYS A 44 -15.31 -11.27 -7.53
CA LYS A 44 -16.47 -11.17 -8.42
C LYS A 44 -17.16 -9.86 -8.15
N ILE A 45 -17.13 -8.94 -9.12
CA ILE A 45 -17.87 -7.68 -9.08
C ILE A 45 -19.00 -7.80 -10.09
N TYR A 46 -20.21 -7.48 -9.67
CA TYR A 46 -21.36 -7.39 -10.57
C TYR A 46 -21.54 -5.94 -10.98
N ASN A 47 -21.68 -5.69 -12.28
CA ASN A 47 -22.07 -4.37 -12.79
C ASN A 47 -23.59 -4.16 -12.61
N ASP A 48 -24.08 -2.93 -12.75
CA ASP A 48 -25.52 -2.57 -12.68
C ASP A 48 -26.39 -3.40 -13.64
N SER A 49 -25.82 -3.90 -14.74
CA SER A 49 -26.46 -4.83 -15.70
C SER A 49 -26.44 -6.30 -15.25
N ASN A 50 -26.07 -6.62 -14.01
CA ASN A 50 -25.82 -7.98 -13.50
C ASN A 50 -24.75 -8.78 -14.28
N GLU A 51 -23.94 -8.11 -15.10
CA GLU A 51 -22.81 -8.73 -15.79
C GLU A 51 -21.67 -8.99 -14.80
N LYS A 52 -21.18 -10.23 -14.79
CA LYS A 52 -20.11 -10.67 -13.89
C LYS A 52 -18.76 -10.22 -14.42
N ILE A 53 -18.18 -9.19 -13.80
CA ILE A 53 -16.79 -8.81 -14.02
C ILE A 53 -15.93 -9.64 -13.06
N ILE A 54 -15.19 -10.59 -13.62
CA ILE A 54 -14.24 -11.42 -12.86
C ILE A 54 -12.91 -10.67 -12.82
N PHE A 55 -12.57 -10.13 -11.66
CA PHE A 55 -11.23 -9.60 -11.41
C PHE A 55 -10.34 -10.72 -10.91
N ASP A 56 -9.27 -10.93 -11.68
CA ASP A 56 -8.19 -11.89 -11.48
C ASP A 56 -8.63 -13.34 -11.20
N LYS A 57 -8.40 -14.20 -12.20
CA LYS A 57 -8.26 -15.65 -11.98
C LYS A 57 -7.18 -15.84 -10.92
N LYS A 58 -7.50 -16.44 -9.77
CA LYS A 58 -6.57 -16.86 -8.69
C LYS A 58 -5.09 -16.74 -9.10
N SER A 59 -4.45 -15.65 -8.68
CA SER A 59 -3.09 -15.30 -9.09
C SER A 59 -2.26 -14.88 -7.88
N LEU A 60 -0.95 -14.73 -8.08
CA LEU A 60 -0.06 -14.20 -7.05
C LEU A 60 -0.03 -12.67 -7.13
N GLY A 61 -0.38 -12.03 -6.03
CA GLY A 61 -0.26 -10.60 -5.83
C GLY A 61 1.10 -10.23 -5.25
N LEU A 62 1.69 -9.15 -5.78
CA LEU A 62 2.95 -8.58 -5.31
C LEU A 62 2.85 -7.07 -5.34
N ALA A 63 3.38 -6.40 -4.33
CA ALA A 63 3.56 -4.96 -4.34
C ALA A 63 4.84 -4.55 -3.63
N PHE A 64 5.48 -3.52 -4.16
CA PHE A 64 6.59 -2.82 -3.54
C PHE A 64 6.27 -1.34 -3.48
N ILE A 65 6.48 -0.72 -2.31
CA ILE A 65 6.28 0.71 -2.08
C ILE A 65 7.48 1.23 -1.31
N GLN A 66 8.10 2.29 -1.83
CA GLN A 66 9.14 3.06 -1.18
C GLN A 66 8.59 4.45 -0.87
N SER A 67 8.62 4.84 0.39
CA SER A 67 8.26 6.18 0.84
C SER A 67 9.52 6.93 1.27
N THR A 68 9.59 8.20 0.89
CA THR A 68 10.63 9.15 1.25
C THR A 68 9.95 10.30 1.95
N TYR A 69 10.50 10.68 3.09
CA TYR A 69 10.04 11.80 3.89
C TYR A 69 11.14 12.84 3.97
N TYR A 70 10.78 14.10 3.77
CA TYR A 70 11.65 15.25 3.94
C TYR A 70 11.11 16.14 5.05
N ARG A 71 11.85 16.25 6.15
CA ARG A 71 11.53 17.10 7.29
C ARG A 71 12.18 18.48 7.13
N PHE A 72 11.35 19.51 7.22
CA PHE A 72 11.80 20.90 7.34
C PHE A 72 12.15 21.17 8.80
N VAL A 73 13.40 21.53 9.06
CA VAL A 73 13.88 21.85 10.42
C VAL A 73 13.51 23.29 10.73
N ASN A 74 12.26 23.50 11.16
CA ASN A 74 11.73 24.76 11.69
C ASN A 74 10.98 24.50 13.02
N LYS A 75 10.60 25.54 13.76
CA LYS A 75 9.84 25.45 15.04
C LYS A 75 8.55 24.63 14.97
N ASN A 76 7.97 24.50 13.79
CA ASN A 76 6.77 23.71 13.55
C ASN A 76 7.22 22.54 12.67
N ASP A 77 7.41 21.36 13.27
CA ASP A 77 7.90 20.15 12.61
C ASP A 77 6.99 19.81 11.40
N PHE A 78 7.36 20.33 10.23
CA PHE A 78 6.66 20.15 8.96
C PHE A 78 7.42 19.14 8.11
N SER A 79 6.72 18.22 7.45
CA SER A 79 7.34 17.21 6.58
C SER A 79 6.53 16.96 5.32
N LEU A 80 7.25 16.78 4.21
CA LEU A 80 6.73 16.26 2.96
C LEU A 80 6.95 14.76 2.88
N MET A 81 6.01 14.05 2.27
CA MET A 81 6.10 12.63 1.96
C MET A 81 5.84 12.40 0.48
N LEU A 82 6.69 11.58 -0.15
CA LEU A 82 6.49 11.06 -1.49
C LEU A 82 6.65 9.54 -1.43
N ALA A 83 5.71 8.77 -1.96
CA ALA A 83 5.88 7.35 -2.18
C ALA A 83 5.74 6.97 -3.64
N LEU A 84 6.62 6.07 -4.05
CA LEU A 84 6.64 5.44 -5.36
C LEU A 84 6.60 3.92 -5.17
N GLY A 85 5.86 3.24 -6.03
CA GLY A 85 5.74 1.80 -5.96
C GLY A 85 5.20 1.19 -7.23
N TYR A 86 5.14 -0.13 -7.22
CA TYR A 86 4.46 -0.90 -8.25
C TYR A 86 3.67 -2.01 -7.55
N LYS A 87 2.50 -2.29 -8.11
CA LYS A 87 1.60 -3.33 -7.64
C LYS A 87 1.14 -4.18 -8.81
N ALA A 88 1.16 -5.50 -8.63
CA ALA A 88 0.49 -6.46 -9.49
C ALA A 88 -1.02 -6.49 -9.22
N GLY A 89 -1.78 -7.09 -10.13
CA GLY A 89 -3.24 -7.18 -10.01
C GLY A 89 -3.65 -7.82 -8.68
N GLY A 90 -4.77 -7.35 -8.14
CA GLY A 90 -5.36 -7.86 -6.91
C GLY A 90 -5.65 -6.80 -5.86
N TYR A 91 -6.04 -7.25 -4.67
CA TYR A 91 -6.41 -6.37 -3.57
C TYR A 91 -5.19 -5.93 -2.78
N LEU A 92 -4.98 -4.62 -2.71
CA LEU A 92 -4.11 -3.98 -1.74
C LEU A 92 -4.88 -2.77 -1.19
N GLU A 93 -4.96 -2.66 0.13
CA GLU A 93 -5.69 -1.58 0.79
C GLU A 93 -5.19 -0.19 0.31
N GLY A 94 -6.14 0.67 -0.03
CA GLY A 94 -5.87 2.00 -0.57
C GLY A 94 -5.48 2.03 -2.05
N GLU A 95 -5.54 0.91 -2.78
CA GLU A 95 -5.25 0.82 -4.22
C GLU A 95 -6.40 0.16 -4.99
N ILE A 96 -6.59 0.56 -6.24
CA ILE A 96 -7.52 -0.11 -7.18
C ILE A 96 -7.08 -1.54 -7.46
N LEU A 97 -7.99 -2.41 -7.92
CA LEU A 97 -7.69 -3.83 -8.15
C LEU A 97 -6.68 -4.07 -9.29
N ASP A 98 -6.54 -3.13 -10.22
CA ASP A 98 -5.64 -3.28 -11.35
C ASP A 98 -4.17 -3.19 -10.95
N LYS A 99 -3.32 -3.77 -11.81
CA LYS A 99 -1.87 -3.61 -11.72
C LYS A 99 -1.46 -2.20 -12.16
N GLY A 100 -0.42 -1.65 -11.55
CA GLY A 100 0.05 -0.33 -11.93
C GLY A 100 1.14 0.26 -11.03
N LEU A 101 1.55 1.46 -11.42
CA LEU A 101 2.44 2.30 -10.62
C LEU A 101 1.64 2.94 -9.48
N ILE A 102 2.25 3.01 -8.31
CA ILE A 102 1.73 3.70 -7.15
C ILE A 102 2.50 5.01 -7.01
N LEU A 103 1.78 6.13 -6.97
CA LEU A 103 2.31 7.44 -6.65
C LEU A 103 1.46 8.04 -5.53
N ARG A 104 2.08 8.39 -4.41
CA ARG A 104 1.40 9.02 -3.27
C ARG A 104 2.19 10.23 -2.81
N GLY A 105 1.47 11.29 -2.44
CA GLY A 105 2.03 12.48 -1.83
C GLY A 105 1.35 12.77 -0.50
N GLY A 106 2.09 13.30 0.47
CA GLY A 106 1.58 13.61 1.79
C GLY A 106 2.27 14.80 2.43
N LEU A 107 1.56 15.44 3.35
CA LEU A 107 2.04 16.53 4.20
C LEU A 107 1.81 16.11 5.65
N SER A 108 2.77 16.37 6.52
CA SER A 108 2.64 16.14 7.96
C SER A 108 3.04 17.39 8.72
N PHE A 109 2.23 17.74 9.72
CA PHE A 109 2.46 18.85 10.61
C PHE A 109 2.43 18.31 12.04
N ARG A 110 3.50 18.53 12.78
CA ARG A 110 3.53 18.31 14.22
C ARG A 110 3.49 19.68 14.91
N PHE A 111 2.44 19.89 15.66
CA PHE A 111 2.28 21.04 16.53
C PHE A 111 2.79 20.63 17.90
N ASP A 112 3.94 21.17 18.31
CA ASP A 112 4.37 21.06 19.70
C ASP A 112 3.40 21.90 20.56
N LYS A 113 3.02 21.34 21.71
CA LYS A 113 2.04 21.94 22.64
C LYS A 113 2.63 23.13 23.40
#